data_AF-A0A7M3ZAC8-F1
#
_entry.id   AF-A0A7M3ZAC8-F1
#
_cell.length_a   1.000
_cell.length_b   1.000
_cell.length_c   1.000
_cell.angle_alpha   90.00
_cell.angle_beta   90.00
_cell.angle_gamma   90.00
#
_symmetry.space_group_name_H-M   'P 1'
#
loop_
_entity.id
_entity.type
_entity.pdbx_description
1 polymer ?
#
loop_
_entity_poly.entity_id
_entity_poly.type
_entity_poly.pdbx_seq_one_letter_code
_entity_poly.pdbx_strand_id
1 'polypeptide(L)'
;LIRPSGSEPPTSFPNTELVLHDLYIPSGSGDWGPSEIEQHLDWLVNSSGESPIGVPRYWVHIRDVVDMVTLLLDNPPTGRIDVCGRRCWSDEAMSAELEMLFSRVKAAEMKTFQLENLKIFEPKIEPTVAQKRPDLSPLHSALQAVGAVGWHPLVPLRVGLMECIAYQLE
;
A
#
# COMPACT_ATOMS: atom_id res chain seq x y z
N LEU A 1 -7.95 19.65 1.38
CA LEU A 1 -8.80 18.45 1.50
C LEU A 1 -7.95 17.22 1.23
N ILE A 2 -8.08 16.17 2.03
CA ILE A 2 -7.46 14.86 1.78
C ILE A 2 -8.59 13.85 1.69
N ARG A 3 -8.60 13.00 0.66
CA ARG A 3 -9.65 12.00 0.45
C ARG A 3 -9.13 10.78 -0.32
N PRO A 4 -9.77 9.61 -0.18
CA PRO A 4 -9.48 8.47 -1.03
C PRO A 4 -9.99 8.68 -2.45
N SER A 5 -9.35 8.02 -3.42
CA SER A 5 -9.67 8.17 -4.84
C SER A 5 -11.06 7.66 -5.22
N GLY A 6 -11.60 6.72 -4.46
CA GLY A 6 -12.97 6.19 -4.63
C GLY A 6 -14.07 7.09 -4.08
N SER A 7 -13.75 8.16 -3.33
CA SER A 7 -14.77 9.07 -2.81
C SER A 7 -15.33 9.99 -3.89
N GLU A 8 -16.54 10.50 -3.67
CA GLU A 8 -17.09 11.56 -4.51
C GLU A 8 -16.17 12.79 -4.54
N PRO A 9 -16.07 13.50 -5.68
CA PRO A 9 -15.37 14.78 -5.76
C PRO A 9 -15.98 15.80 -4.80
N PRO A 10 -15.18 16.72 -4.24
CA PRO A 10 -15.71 17.75 -3.36
C PRO A 10 -16.65 18.70 -4.12
N THR A 11 -17.72 19.13 -3.44
CA THR A 11 -18.68 20.10 -4.00
C THR A 11 -18.09 21.52 -4.08
N SER A 12 -17.03 21.80 -3.31
CA SER A 12 -16.25 23.03 -3.36
C SER A 12 -14.86 22.77 -3.96
N PHE A 13 -14.23 23.79 -4.51
CA PHE A 13 -12.85 23.72 -5.02
C PHE A 13 -11.88 24.13 -3.91
N PRO A 14 -11.33 23.19 -3.12
CA PRO A 14 -10.30 23.54 -2.15
C PRO A 14 -9.07 24.05 -2.89
N ASN A 15 -8.30 24.93 -2.24
CA ASN A 15 -7.02 25.38 -2.79
C ASN A 15 -6.05 24.20 -3.00
N THR A 16 -6.14 23.18 -2.15
CA THR A 16 -5.34 21.95 -2.21
C THR A 16 -6.25 20.73 -2.03
N GLU A 17 -6.19 19.80 -2.97
CA GLU A 17 -6.86 18.49 -2.91
C GLU A 17 -5.80 17.39 -3.02
N LEU A 18 -5.61 16.61 -1.96
CA LEU A 18 -4.79 15.39 -2.00
C LEU A 18 -5.72 14.18 -2.21
N VAL A 19 -5.49 13.43 -3.28
CA VAL A 19 -6.28 12.25 -3.65
C VAL A 19 -5.41 11.01 -3.48
N LEU A 20 -5.74 10.18 -2.49
CA LEU A 20 -4.97 8.99 -2.14
C LEU A 20 -5.46 7.78 -2.94
N HIS A 21 -4.54 7.08 -3.61
CA HIS A 21 -4.83 5.83 -4.32
C HIS A 21 -4.04 4.69 -3.70
N ASP A 22 -4.64 3.51 -3.67
CA ASP A 22 -4.02 2.26 -3.19
C ASP A 22 -3.34 2.42 -1.82
N LEU A 23 -3.93 3.23 -0.94
CA LEU A 23 -3.49 3.35 0.44
C LEU A 23 -3.77 2.03 1.14
N TYR A 24 -2.82 1.57 1.94
CA TYR A 24 -3.09 0.50 2.88
C TYR A 24 -2.72 0.93 4.30
N ILE A 25 -3.55 0.48 5.25
CA ILE A 25 -3.39 0.71 6.68
C ILE A 25 -3.29 -0.66 7.34
N PRO A 26 -2.22 -0.97 8.11
CA PRO A 26 -2.05 -2.30 8.70
C PRO A 26 -3.21 -2.80 9.55
N SER A 27 -3.93 -1.89 10.21
CA SER A 27 -5.11 -2.19 11.03
C SER A 27 -6.43 -2.27 10.24
N GLY A 28 -6.39 -2.19 8.91
CA GLY A 28 -7.55 -2.12 8.04
C GLY A 28 -7.74 -0.72 7.42
N SER A 29 -7.89 -0.69 6.10
CA SER A 29 -7.94 0.52 5.28
C SER A 29 -9.34 1.14 5.22
N GLY A 30 -10.39 0.35 5.43
CA GLY A 30 -11.78 0.81 5.34
C GLY A 30 -12.05 1.54 4.02
N ASP A 31 -12.68 2.71 4.08
CA ASP A 31 -12.98 3.52 2.89
C ASP A 31 -11.74 4.23 2.28
N TRP A 32 -10.60 4.21 2.97
CA TRP A 32 -9.41 4.94 2.53
C TRP A 32 -8.61 4.24 1.45
N GLY A 33 -8.85 2.94 1.25
CA GLY A 33 -8.07 2.14 0.34
C GLY A 33 -8.69 0.79 0.01
N PRO A 34 -8.01 0.03 -0.86
CA PRO A 34 -8.47 -1.28 -1.29
C PRO A 34 -8.40 -2.32 -0.17
N SER A 35 -9.37 -3.23 -0.11
CA SER A 35 -9.49 -4.26 0.94
C SER A 35 -8.80 -5.58 0.58
N GLU A 36 -8.07 -5.67 -0.53
CA GLU A 36 -7.49 -6.92 -1.04
C GLU A 36 -6.50 -7.57 -0.06
N ILE A 37 -5.68 -6.77 0.63
CA ILE A 37 -4.74 -7.28 1.64
C ILE A 37 -5.51 -7.92 2.81
N GLU A 38 -6.58 -7.26 3.27
CA GLU A 38 -7.44 -7.75 4.35
C GLU A 38 -8.17 -9.04 3.95
N GLN A 39 -8.77 -9.05 2.75
CA GLN A 39 -9.45 -10.23 2.21
C GLN A 39 -8.51 -11.43 2.07
N HIS A 40 -7.27 -11.20 1.62
CA HIS A 40 -6.29 -12.28 1.48
C HIS A 40 -5.82 -12.79 2.84
N LEU A 41 -5.62 -11.90 3.82
CA LEU A 41 -5.31 -12.29 5.20
C LEU A 41 -6.44 -13.10 5.84
N ASP A 42 -7.69 -12.67 5.67
CA ASP A 42 -8.86 -13.41 6.14
C ASP A 42 -8.96 -14.80 5.49
N TRP A 43 -8.65 -14.89 4.20
CA TRP A 43 -8.58 -16.18 3.50
C TRP A 43 -7.45 -17.06 4.03
N LEU A 44 -6.26 -16.52 4.30
CA LEU A 44 -5.14 -17.27 4.88
C LEU A 44 -5.45 -17.82 6.28
N VAL A 45 -6.17 -17.06 7.10
CA VAL A 45 -6.56 -17.47 8.44
C VAL A 45 -7.66 -18.55 8.41
N ASN A 46 -8.69 -18.36 7.58
CA ASN A 46 -9.87 -19.23 7.59
C ASN A 46 -9.76 -20.43 6.61
N SER A 47 -8.85 -20.36 5.64
CA SER A 47 -8.56 -21.41 4.64
C SER A 47 -9.81 -21.95 3.92
N SER A 48 -10.78 -21.08 3.61
CA SER A 48 -12.04 -21.47 2.99
C SER A 48 -12.18 -20.89 1.57
N GLY A 49 -12.34 -21.77 0.59
CA GLY A 49 -12.68 -21.39 -0.78
C GLY A 49 -11.48 -20.99 -1.64
N GLU A 50 -11.78 -20.40 -2.80
CA GLU A 50 -10.77 -19.91 -3.75
C GLU A 50 -10.06 -18.66 -3.20
N SER A 51 -8.78 -18.51 -3.55
CA SER A 51 -8.02 -17.30 -3.23
C SER A 51 -8.72 -16.08 -3.82
N PRO A 52 -8.81 -14.96 -3.07
CA PRO A 52 -9.23 -13.68 -3.63
C PRO A 52 -8.39 -13.33 -4.87
N ILE A 53 -9.05 -12.73 -5.86
CA ILE A 53 -8.41 -12.21 -7.07
C ILE A 53 -8.51 -10.70 -7.01
N GLY A 54 -7.36 -10.04 -6.95
CA GLY A 54 -7.24 -8.60 -7.01
C GLY A 54 -6.80 -8.08 -8.38
N VAL A 55 -6.42 -6.81 -8.40
CA VAL A 55 -5.87 -6.13 -9.57
C VAL A 55 -4.47 -5.61 -9.26
N PRO A 56 -3.62 -5.35 -10.26
CA PRO A 56 -2.34 -4.70 -10.01
C PRO A 56 -2.52 -3.31 -9.40
N ARG A 57 -1.73 -2.95 -8.37
CA ARG A 57 -1.87 -1.68 -7.62
C ARG A 57 -0.55 -0.99 -7.33
N TYR A 58 -0.61 0.31 -7.04
CA TYR A 58 0.52 1.13 -6.60
C TYR A 58 0.45 1.38 -5.08
N TRP A 59 0.61 0.31 -4.29
CA TRP A 59 0.48 0.36 -2.84
C TRP A 59 1.33 1.45 -2.18
N VAL A 60 0.72 2.23 -1.28
CA VAL A 60 1.41 3.21 -0.43
C VAL A 60 1.03 3.02 1.03
N HIS A 61 2.03 3.03 1.90
CA HIS A 61 1.83 2.86 3.33
C HIS A 61 1.33 4.15 3.97
N ILE A 62 0.44 4.07 4.97
CA ILE A 62 -0.09 5.24 5.70
C ILE A 62 1.00 6.16 6.27
N ARG A 63 2.06 5.60 6.88
CA ARG A 63 3.22 6.37 7.36
C ARG A 63 3.84 7.26 6.29
N ASP A 64 4.09 6.75 5.08
CA ASP A 64 4.67 7.57 4.00
C ASP A 64 3.73 8.73 3.61
N VAL A 65 2.42 8.51 3.66
CA VAL A 65 1.42 9.57 3.40
C VAL A 65 1.40 10.59 4.53
N VAL A 66 1.41 10.16 5.79
CA VAL A 66 1.44 11.06 6.95
C VAL A 66 2.70 11.91 6.93
N ASP A 67 3.87 11.31 6.73
CA ASP A 67 5.15 12.02 6.65
C ASP A 67 5.12 13.06 5.52
N MET A 68 4.62 12.69 4.34
CA MET A 68 4.44 13.63 3.22
C MET A 68 3.49 14.77 3.56
N VAL A 69 2.36 14.49 4.21
CA VAL A 69 1.41 15.53 4.62
C VAL A 69 2.09 16.49 5.58
N THR A 70 2.86 15.99 6.57
CA THR A 70 3.57 16.86 7.53
C THR A 70 4.56 17.80 6.86
N LEU A 71 5.27 17.34 5.83
CA LEU A 71 6.22 18.17 5.07
C LEU A 71 5.52 19.28 4.26
N LEU A 72 4.29 19.04 3.81
CA LEU A 72 3.53 19.99 2.99
C LEU A 72 2.63 20.92 3.80
N LEU A 73 2.54 20.77 5.14
CA LEU A 73 1.64 21.58 5.98
C LEU A 73 1.90 23.09 5.86
N ASP A 74 3.17 23.49 5.87
CA ASP A 74 3.55 24.91 5.87
C ASP A 74 3.43 25.55 4.48
N ASN A 75 3.56 24.76 3.42
CA ASN A 75 3.47 25.23 2.04
C ASN A 75 2.73 24.21 1.16
N PRO A 76 1.39 24.11 1.32
CA PRO A 76 0.62 23.11 0.62
C PRO A 76 0.54 23.44 -0.89
N PRO A 77 0.67 22.43 -1.76
CA PRO A 77 0.57 22.64 -3.20
C PRO A 77 -0.84 23.08 -3.62
N THR A 78 -0.95 23.86 -4.68
CA THR A 78 -2.25 24.28 -5.22
C THR A 78 -2.79 23.25 -6.22
N GLY A 79 -4.11 23.04 -6.20
CA GLY A 79 -4.83 22.16 -7.11
C GLY A 79 -4.96 20.72 -6.60
N ARG A 80 -5.29 19.81 -7.53
CA ARG A 80 -5.41 18.38 -7.27
C ARG A 80 -4.05 17.70 -7.41
N ILE A 81 -3.68 16.94 -6.38
CA ILE A 81 -2.43 16.19 -6.30
C ILE A 81 -2.79 14.73 -5.99
N ASP A 82 -2.47 13.84 -6.91
CA ASP A 82 -2.67 12.41 -6.73
C ASP A 82 -1.46 11.80 -5.99
N VAL A 83 -1.72 10.89 -5.05
CA VAL A 83 -0.73 10.23 -4.19
C VAL A 83 -0.90 8.72 -4.32
N CYS A 84 0.18 8.01 -4.64
CA CYS A 84 0.24 6.54 -4.67
C CYS A 84 1.69 6.06 -4.55
N GLY A 85 1.88 4.75 -4.47
CA GLY A 85 3.19 4.11 -4.52
C GLY A 85 3.90 4.32 -5.86
N ARG A 86 5.21 4.07 -5.90
CA ARG A 86 6.01 4.26 -7.12
C ARG A 86 6.08 3.02 -8.01
N ARG A 87 5.95 1.84 -7.41
CA ARG A 87 6.06 0.53 -8.08
C ARG A 87 4.68 -0.11 -8.16
N CYS A 88 4.34 -0.61 -9.33
CA CYS A 88 3.14 -1.42 -9.52
C CYS A 88 3.45 -2.83 -9.01
N TRP A 89 2.56 -3.37 -8.18
CA TRP A 89 2.58 -4.77 -7.77
C TRP A 89 1.43 -5.48 -8.46
N SER A 90 1.70 -6.61 -9.10
CA SER A 90 0.64 -7.53 -9.50
C SER A 90 -0.05 -8.11 -8.27
N ASP A 91 -1.30 -8.53 -8.43
CA ASP A 91 -2.03 -9.22 -7.38
C ASP A 91 -1.32 -10.52 -6.98
N GLU A 92 -0.88 -11.30 -7.97
CA GLU A 92 -0.17 -12.57 -7.74
C GLU A 92 1.14 -12.36 -6.97
N ALA A 93 1.87 -11.28 -7.26
CA ALA A 93 3.09 -10.94 -6.56
C ALA A 93 2.83 -10.52 -5.11
N MET A 94 1.74 -9.77 -4.87
CA MET A 94 1.32 -9.34 -3.53
C MET A 94 0.85 -10.55 -2.71
N SER A 95 -0.03 -11.38 -3.27
CA SER A 95 -0.58 -12.58 -2.64
C SER A 95 0.51 -13.60 -2.30
N ALA A 96 1.44 -13.86 -3.21
CA ALA A 96 2.55 -14.79 -2.96
C ALA A 96 3.53 -14.28 -1.90
N GLU A 97 3.78 -12.97 -1.87
CA GLU A 97 4.59 -12.33 -0.81
C GLU A 97 3.89 -12.48 0.55
N LEU A 98 2.59 -12.20 0.61
CA LEU A 98 1.78 -12.29 1.83
C LEU A 98 1.69 -13.73 2.36
N GLU A 99 1.44 -14.71 1.49
CA GLU A 99 1.46 -16.15 1.80
C GLU A 99 2.79 -16.61 2.38
N MET A 100 3.90 -16.21 1.75
CA MET A 100 5.24 -16.55 2.20
C MET A 100 5.53 -15.97 3.58
N LEU A 101 5.19 -14.69 3.81
CA LEU A 101 5.36 -14.04 5.10
C LEU A 101 4.49 -14.70 6.19
N PHE A 102 3.21 -14.95 5.90
CA PHE A 102 2.28 -15.59 6.83
C PHE A 102 2.73 -16.99 7.22
N SER A 103 3.13 -17.82 6.25
CA SER A 103 3.68 -19.15 6.47
C SER A 103 4.90 -19.14 7.40
N ARG A 104 5.80 -18.17 7.25
CA ARG A 104 6.96 -18.01 8.14
C ARG A 104 6.56 -17.61 9.55
N VAL A 105 5.61 -16.68 9.70
CA VAL A 105 5.10 -16.28 11.02
C VAL A 105 4.44 -17.46 11.73
N LYS A 106 3.59 -18.22 11.02
CA LYS A 106 2.97 -19.44 11.56
C LYS A 106 3.99 -20.52 11.93
N ALA A 107 5.01 -20.75 11.10
CA ALA A 107 6.08 -21.69 11.43
C ALA A 107 6.89 -21.25 12.67
N ALA A 108 7.09 -19.95 12.85
CA ALA A 108 7.75 -19.40 14.02
C ALA A 108 6.91 -19.60 15.29
N GLU A 109 5.62 -19.25 15.23
CA GLU A 109 4.63 -19.41 16.31
C GLU A 109 4.57 -20.88 16.77
N MET A 110 4.49 -21.82 15.83
CA MET A 110 4.41 -23.25 16.10
C MET A 110 5.76 -23.94 16.37
N LYS A 111 6.88 -23.24 16.17
CA LYS A 111 8.26 -23.80 16.23
C LYS A 111 8.48 -24.96 15.25
N THR A 112 7.90 -24.87 14.05
CA THR A 112 7.88 -25.94 13.02
C THR A 112 8.55 -25.53 11.71
N PHE A 113 9.61 -24.71 11.78
CA PHE A 113 10.34 -24.27 10.58
C PHE A 113 10.79 -25.43 9.71
N GLN A 114 10.49 -25.33 8.41
CA GLN A 114 10.96 -26.22 7.35
C GLN A 114 11.90 -25.48 6.41
N LEU A 115 12.63 -26.22 5.57
CA LEU A 115 13.55 -25.64 4.58
C LEU A 115 12.86 -24.61 3.68
N GLU A 116 11.60 -24.85 3.32
CA GLU A 116 10.79 -23.94 2.51
C GLU A 116 10.62 -22.56 3.17
N ASN A 117 10.49 -22.50 4.49
CA ASN A 117 10.39 -21.23 5.22
C ASN A 117 11.70 -20.42 5.17
N LEU A 118 12.84 -21.06 4.91
CA LEU A 118 14.17 -20.43 4.91
C LEU A 118 14.65 -20.00 3.51
N LYS A 119 13.96 -20.43 2.44
CA LYS A 119 14.34 -20.08 1.07
C LYS A 119 14.20 -18.58 0.82
N ILE A 120 15.15 -17.99 0.11
CA ILE A 120 15.02 -16.61 -0.37
C ILE A 120 13.85 -16.58 -1.38
N PHE A 121 12.89 -15.69 -1.13
CA PHE A 121 11.72 -15.50 -1.97
C PHE A 121 11.69 -14.04 -2.45
N GLU A 122 11.70 -13.89 -3.77
CA GLU A 122 11.60 -12.61 -4.47
C GLU A 122 10.50 -12.75 -5.53
N PRO A 123 9.29 -12.22 -5.28
CA PRO A 123 8.20 -12.32 -6.25
C PRO A 123 8.56 -11.50 -7.50
N LYS A 124 8.06 -11.94 -8.66
CA LYS A 124 8.11 -11.12 -9.88
C LYS A 124 7.04 -10.05 -9.78
N ILE A 125 7.46 -8.86 -9.34
CA ILE A 125 6.55 -7.78 -8.94
C ILE A 125 5.80 -7.16 -10.13
N GLU A 126 6.44 -7.12 -11.30
CA GLU A 126 5.91 -6.42 -12.46
C GLU A 126 4.75 -7.18 -13.11
N PRO A 127 3.55 -6.58 -13.19
CA PRO A 127 2.42 -7.21 -13.86
C PRO A 127 2.63 -7.25 -15.37
N THR A 128 2.11 -8.30 -16.02
CA THR A 128 2.07 -8.40 -17.49
C THR A 128 1.32 -7.22 -18.14
N VAL A 129 0.33 -6.66 -17.43
CA VAL A 129 -0.40 -5.46 -17.81
C VAL A 129 -0.41 -4.51 -16.61
N ALA A 130 0.36 -3.42 -16.70
CA ALA A 130 0.39 -2.41 -15.64
C ALA A 130 -0.87 -1.55 -15.64
N GLN A 131 -1.42 -1.30 -14.46
CA GLN A 131 -2.46 -0.28 -14.28
C GLN A 131 -1.86 1.11 -14.57
N LYS A 132 -2.68 2.01 -15.11
CA LYS A 132 -2.27 3.41 -15.35
C LYS A 132 -1.98 4.09 -14.00
N ARG A 133 -0.71 4.41 -13.76
CA ARG A 133 -0.31 5.19 -12.59
C ARG A 133 -0.86 6.63 -12.69
N PRO A 134 -1.37 7.20 -11.60
CA PRO A 134 -1.59 8.64 -11.50
C PRO A 134 -0.30 9.43 -11.79
N ASP A 135 -0.44 10.69 -12.22
CA ASP A 135 0.71 11.56 -12.41
C ASP A 135 1.23 12.04 -11.04
N LEU A 136 2.44 11.62 -10.70
CA LEU A 136 3.11 11.97 -9.43
C LEU A 136 4.03 13.20 -9.57
N SER A 137 4.15 13.77 -10.76
CA SER A 137 5.03 14.93 -11.01
C SER A 137 4.65 16.16 -10.16
N PRO A 138 3.36 16.49 -9.96
CA PRO A 138 2.97 17.58 -9.07
C PRO A 138 3.36 17.32 -7.61
N LEU A 139 3.11 16.12 -7.09
CA LEU A 139 3.49 15.72 -5.73
C LEU A 139 5.01 15.78 -5.54
N HIS A 140 5.75 15.25 -6.50
CA HIS A 140 7.21 15.24 -6.46
C HIS A 140 7.78 16.66 -6.42
N SER A 141 7.28 17.54 -7.28
CA SER A 141 7.72 18.95 -7.35
C SER A 141 7.34 19.72 -6.08
N ALA A 142 6.16 19.49 -5.53
CA ALA A 142 5.72 20.12 -4.28
C ALA A 142 6.64 19.78 -3.11
N LEU A 143 7.03 18.51 -2.99
CA LEU A 143 7.97 18.06 -1.97
C LEU A 143 9.38 18.65 -2.17
N GLN A 144 9.83 18.80 -3.42
CA GLN A 144 11.10 19.49 -3.71
C GLN A 144 11.07 20.97 -3.32
N ALA A 145 9.93 21.64 -3.53
CA ALA A 145 9.77 23.06 -3.19
C ALA A 145 9.87 23.33 -1.67
N VAL A 146 9.57 22.35 -0.83
CA VAL A 146 9.73 22.42 0.63
C VAL A 146 11.07 21.85 1.13
N GLY A 147 12.03 21.61 0.22
CA GLY A 147 13.39 21.17 0.55
C GLY A 147 13.56 19.66 0.76
N ALA A 148 12.52 18.84 0.51
CA ALA A 148 12.65 17.39 0.49
C ALA A 148 13.21 16.88 -0.85
N VAL A 149 13.61 15.61 -0.92
CA VAL A 149 14.13 14.99 -2.15
C VAL A 149 13.07 14.75 -3.25
N GLY A 150 11.80 15.05 -2.95
CA GLY A 150 10.64 14.72 -3.75
C GLY A 150 9.95 13.43 -3.29
N TRP A 151 8.88 13.03 -3.99
CA TRP A 151 8.09 11.86 -3.59
C TRP A 151 8.87 10.54 -3.69
N HIS A 152 9.19 9.98 -2.52
CA HIS A 152 9.93 8.75 -2.35
C HIS A 152 9.40 8.00 -1.11
N PRO A 153 8.35 7.16 -1.25
CA PRO A 153 7.87 6.30 -0.18
C PRO A 153 9.01 5.42 0.34
N LEU A 154 9.18 5.39 1.67
CA LEU A 154 10.28 4.72 2.34
C LEU A 154 9.88 3.33 2.84
N VAL A 155 8.61 3.12 3.19
CA VAL A 155 8.17 1.84 3.73
C VAL A 155 8.04 0.80 2.60
N PRO A 156 8.87 -0.26 2.59
CA PRO A 156 8.74 -1.33 1.60
C PRO A 156 7.42 -2.09 1.82
N LEU A 157 6.74 -2.50 0.75
CA LEU A 157 5.47 -3.24 0.86
C LEU A 157 5.58 -4.46 1.77
N ARG A 158 6.68 -5.24 1.68
CA ARG A 158 6.97 -6.38 2.57
C ARG A 158 6.83 -6.02 4.06
N VAL A 159 7.39 -4.87 4.47
CA VAL A 159 7.32 -4.41 5.87
C VAL A 159 5.87 -4.10 6.23
N GLY A 160 5.16 -3.41 5.35
CA GLY A 160 3.73 -3.13 5.52
C GLY A 160 2.88 -4.40 5.65
N LEU A 161 3.09 -5.40 4.79
CA LEU A 161 2.40 -6.69 4.84
C LEU A 161 2.68 -7.44 6.15
N MET A 162 3.92 -7.40 6.65
CA MET A 162 4.25 -7.96 7.96
C MET A 162 3.50 -7.27 9.10
N GLU A 163 3.34 -5.94 9.03
CA GLU A 163 2.54 -5.19 10.00
C GLU A 163 1.06 -5.57 9.91
N CYS A 164 0.50 -5.75 8.70
CA CYS A 164 -0.86 -6.25 8.53
C CYS A 164 -1.05 -7.65 9.15
N ILE A 165 -0.09 -8.57 8.93
CA ILE A 165 -0.10 -9.90 9.55
C ILE A 165 -0.07 -9.77 11.09
N ALA A 166 0.78 -8.89 11.62
CA ALA A 166 0.87 -8.69 13.06
C ALA A 166 -0.47 -8.23 13.64
N TYR A 167 -1.12 -7.22 13.05
CA TYR A 167 -2.45 -6.76 13.48
C TYR A 167 -3.53 -7.85 13.38
N GLN A 168 -3.48 -8.71 12.36
CA GLN A 168 -4.47 -9.79 12.18
C GLN A 168 -4.33 -10.90 13.23
N LEU A 169 -3.14 -11.06 13.82
CA LEU A 169 -2.83 -12.12 14.79
C LEU A 169 -2.88 -11.65 16.25
N GLU A 170 -3.02 -10.35 16.50
CA GLU A 170 -3.26 -9.75 17.82
C GLU A 170 -4.70 -10.00 18.31
#